data_AF-A0A1V0FWM9-F1
#
_entry.id   AF-A0A1V0FWM9-F1
#
_cell.length_a   1.000
_cell.length_b   1.000
_cell.length_c   1.000
_cell.angle_alpha   90.00
_cell.angle_beta   90.00
_cell.angle_gamma   90.00
#
_symmetry.space_group_name_H-M   'P 1'
#
loop_
_entity.id
_entity.type
_entity.pdbx_description
1 polymer ?
#
loop_
_entity_poly.entity_id
_entity_poly.type
_entity_poly.pdbx_seq_one_letter_code
_entity_poly.pdbx_strand_id
1 'polypeptide(L)' 'KKECSQLLGSCTKDSDCCSPFSCTPKWPRYCSWHSIFQI' A
#
# COMPACT_ATOMS: atom_id res chain seq x y z
N LYS A 1 -5.23 1.28 18.16
CA LYS A 1 -5.08 0.26 17.08
C LYS A 1 -4.51 1.01 15.88
N LYS A 2 -3.40 0.57 15.28
CA LYS A 2 -2.88 1.26 14.08
C LYS A 2 -3.89 1.06 12.96
N GLU A 3 -4.56 2.14 12.59
CA GLU A 3 -5.51 2.18 11.49
C GLU A 3 -4.70 1.97 10.21
N CYS A 4 -4.86 0.81 9.58
CA CYS A 4 -4.20 0.55 8.30
C CYS A 4 -4.94 1.32 7.20
N SER A 5 -4.20 1.81 6.22
CA SER A 5 -4.69 2.52 5.06
C SER A 5 -5.29 1.54 4.06
N GLN A 6 -6.51 1.85 3.61
CA GLN A 6 -7.20 1.10 2.56
C GLN A 6 -6.63 1.45 1.18
N LEU A 7 -7.19 0.86 0.13
CA LEU A 7 -6.81 1.11 -1.26
C LEU A 7 -6.79 2.62 -1.58
N LEU A 8 -5.74 3.08 -2.27
CA LEU A 8 -5.43 4.49 -2.57
C LEU A 8 -5.16 5.37 -1.34
N GLY A 9 -5.16 4.83 -0.13
CA GLY A 9 -4.72 5.52 1.08
C GLY A 9 -3.23 5.82 1.03
N SER A 10 -2.81 6.96 1.57
CA SER A 10 -1.39 7.31 1.62
C SER A 10 -0.61 6.34 2.51
N CYS A 11 0.55 5.91 2.06
CA CYS A 11 1.39 4.96 2.80
C CYS A 11 2.86 5.38 2.76
N THR A 12 3.61 5.00 3.79
CA THR A 12 5.07 5.15 3.81
C THR A 12 5.77 3.81 3.68
N LYS A 13 5.14 2.74 4.18
CA LYS A 13 5.61 1.35 4.16
C LYS A 13 4.42 0.40 3.99
N ASP A 14 4.68 -0.83 3.59
CA ASP A 14 3.64 -1.86 3.40
C ASP A 14 2.82 -2.14 4.65
N SER A 15 3.42 -2.06 5.84
CA SER A 15 2.71 -2.25 7.11
C SER A 15 1.69 -1.16 7.43
N ASP A 16 1.73 -0.03 6.71
CA ASP A 16 0.68 0.98 6.81
C ASP A 16 -0.56 0.56 6.04
N CYS A 17 -0.45 -0.35 5.06
CA CYS A 17 -1.56 -0.79 4.23
C CYS A 17 -2.30 -1.97 4.86
N CYS A 18 -3.62 -2.01 4.75
CA CYS A 18 -4.39 -3.18 5.18
C CYS A 18 -4.09 -4.35 4.24
N SER A 19 -3.95 -5.57 4.75
CA SER A 19 -3.90 -6.76 3.89
C SER A 19 -5.19 -6.83 3.06
N PRO A 20 -5.14 -7.12 1.73
CA PRO A 20 -4.01 -7.60 0.92
C PRO A 20 -3.27 -6.50 0.12
N PHE A 21 -3.24 -5.27 0.63
CA PHE A 21 -2.61 -4.13 -0.02
C PHE A 21 -1.15 -3.95 0.40
N SER A 22 -0.38 -3.38 -0.51
CA SER A 22 1.03 -3.05 -0.35
C SER A 22 1.26 -1.60 -0.76
N CYS A 23 2.31 -0.98 -0.21
CA CYS A 23 2.61 0.41 -0.51
C CYS A 23 3.33 0.51 -1.85
N THR A 24 2.76 1.22 -2.83
CA THR A 24 3.48 1.44 -4.10
C THR A 24 4.73 2.28 -3.85
N PRO A 25 5.92 1.81 -4.28
CA PRO A 25 7.14 2.61 -4.17
C PRO A 25 7.15 3.80 -5.14
N LYS A 26 6.35 3.74 -6.22
CA LYS A 26 6.26 4.80 -7.24
C LYS A 26 5.36 5.93 -6.76
N TRP A 27 5.84 7.17 -6.87
CA TRP A 27 5.09 8.35 -6.47
C TRP A 27 3.84 8.54 -7.35
N PRO A 28 2.68 8.90 -6.79
CA PRO A 28 2.41 9.09 -5.36
C PRO A 28 2.39 7.76 -4.59
N ARG A 29 2.89 7.75 -3.35
CA ARG A 29 2.91 6.54 -2.51
C ARG A 29 1.53 6.29 -1.91
N TYR A 30 0.85 5.27 -2.41
CA TYR A 30 -0.45 4.85 -1.92
C TYR A 30 -0.54 3.33 -1.76
N CYS A 31 -1.48 2.86 -0.96
CA CYS A 31 -1.78 1.44 -0.84
C CYS A 31 -2.46 0.96 -2.12
N SER A 32 -1.79 0.09 -2.85
CA SER A 32 -2.36 -0.59 -4.00
C SER A 32 -2.55 -2.07 -3.68
N TRP A 33 -3.33 -2.76 -4.49
CA TRP A 33 -3.30 -4.23 -4.47
C TRP A 33 -1.85 -4.68 -4.65
N HIS A 34 -1.45 -5.67 -3.85
CA HIS A 34 -0.12 -6.27 -3.93
C HIS A 34 0.10 -6.77 -5.36
N SER A 35 0.72 -5.92 -6.17
CA SER A 35 0.88 -6.15 -7.60
C SER A 35 2.17 -6.91 -7.76
N ILE A 36 2.06 -8.25 -7.69
CA ILE A 36 3.11 -9.21 -8.07
C ILE A 36 3.47 -9.13 -9.58
N PHE A 37 3.06 -8.08 -10.29
CA PHE A 37 3.33 -7.80 -11.70
C PHE A 37 4.41 -6.73 -11.87
N GLN A 38 5.60 -6.96 -11.31
CA GLN A 38 6.82 -6.25 -11.74
C GLN A 38 7.69 -7.28 -12.47
N ILE A 39 7.35 -7.55 -13.74
CA ILE A 39 8.23 -8.17 -14.75
C ILE A 39 8.95 -7.04 -15.46
#